data_AF-A0A958E601-F1
#
_entry.id   AF-A0A958E601-F1
#
_cell.length_a   1.000
_cell.length_b   1.000
_cell.length_c   1.000
_cell.angle_alpha   90.00
_cell.angle_beta   90.00
_cell.angle_gamma   90.00
#
_symmetry.space_group_name_H-M   'P 1'
#
loop_
_entity.id
_entity.type
_entity.pdbx_description
1 polymer ?
#
loop_
_entity_poly.entity_id
_entity_poly.type
_entity_poly.pdbx_seq_one_letter_code
_entity_poly.pdbx_strand_id
1 'polypeptide(L)'
;AVSRILMVKFQLGLFDNAYPDKNAKKLVATAASAEASLNAAREAMTLLKNDGVLPLSKSSKVLLTGPTANLLKVLNSGWSYTWQGNEEAFYPQEKQTVLEAIEQTVGKANVTYLPGSEYDVAVDIPAAIAAAQQSDVAIICLGEMPYCETPGNINDLNLPKAQLDLATAIQATGKPVVLVLIEGRPRIITPIVDGANGILLAYLPGNEGGQAIADVLFGNVNPSGKLPYTYPRYVNDLVTYDSKPIEIHDNLNKRNPLWEFGYGLSYTTFAYSDLAIANPKVEDGQPINVSVTVKNTGAIAGKESVELYLSDLVRSISPPVKQLKRFSKIELQPGESKTVSFTLNEADLAFHDRQNRRVVEPGDFRITIGDQSAIFTLQQTSE
;
A
#
# COMPACT_ATOMS: atom_id res chain seq x y z
N ALA A 1 -34.97 -0.12 22.72
CA ALA A 1 -33.76 0.73 22.71
C ALA A 1 -33.01 0.66 24.05
N VAL A 2 -33.66 1.06 25.16
CA VAL A 2 -33.05 1.09 26.51
C VAL A 2 -32.36 -0.23 26.89
N SER A 3 -33.02 -1.39 26.72
CA SER A 3 -32.44 -2.69 27.08
C SER A 3 -31.13 -2.99 26.36
N ARG A 4 -30.94 -2.52 25.11
CA ARG A 4 -29.69 -2.72 24.36
C ARG A 4 -28.54 -1.89 24.96
N ILE A 5 -28.83 -0.65 25.36
CA ILE A 5 -27.85 0.24 26.01
C ILE A 5 -27.43 -0.35 27.36
N LEU A 6 -28.41 -0.78 28.17
CA LEU A 6 -28.13 -1.37 29.48
C LEU A 6 -27.38 -2.68 29.35
N MET A 7 -27.74 -3.53 28.38
CA MET A 7 -27.03 -4.78 28.12
C MET A 7 -25.54 -4.55 27.84
N VAL A 8 -25.18 -3.57 27.00
CA VAL A 8 -23.77 -3.23 26.74
C VAL A 8 -23.08 -2.73 28.03
N LYS A 9 -23.74 -1.88 28.82
CA LYS A 9 -23.18 -1.39 30.10
C LYS A 9 -22.93 -2.53 31.09
N PHE A 10 -23.83 -3.53 31.16
CA PHE A 10 -23.65 -4.73 31.97
C PHE A 10 -22.52 -5.61 31.44
N GLN A 11 -22.45 -5.85 30.12
CA GLN A 11 -21.38 -6.65 29.50
C GLN A 11 -20.00 -6.03 29.72
N LEU A 12 -19.90 -4.70 29.77
CA LEU A 12 -18.68 -3.97 30.07
C LEU A 12 -18.35 -3.90 31.58
N GLY A 13 -19.22 -4.43 32.45
CA GLY A 13 -19.02 -4.38 33.90
C GLY A 13 -19.12 -2.98 34.51
N LEU A 14 -19.70 -2.00 33.79
CA LEU A 14 -19.71 -0.60 34.23
C LEU A 14 -20.60 -0.34 35.47
N PHE A 15 -21.49 -1.28 35.80
CA PHE A 15 -22.26 -1.24 37.04
C PHE A 15 -21.45 -1.71 38.25
N ASP A 16 -20.45 -2.57 38.03
CA ASP A 16 -19.55 -3.06 39.08
C ASP A 16 -18.37 -2.11 39.29
N ASN A 17 -17.76 -1.65 38.19
CA ASN A 17 -16.71 -0.64 38.20
C ASN A 17 -16.83 0.30 36.98
N ALA A 18 -17.31 1.52 37.23
CA ALA A 18 -17.51 2.52 36.19
C ALA A 18 -16.22 3.22 35.73
N TYR A 19 -15.09 3.02 36.42
CA TYR A 19 -13.86 3.78 36.18
C TYR A 19 -12.74 2.93 35.58
N PRO A 20 -11.93 3.51 34.67
CA PRO A 20 -10.80 2.80 34.07
C PRO A 20 -9.71 2.49 35.11
N ASP A 21 -8.93 1.45 34.85
CA ASP A 21 -7.75 1.14 35.64
C ASP A 21 -6.75 2.32 35.59
N LYS A 22 -6.38 2.83 36.77
CA LYS A 22 -5.42 3.91 36.92
C LYS A 22 -4.03 3.54 36.37
N ASN A 23 -3.69 2.26 36.30
CA ASN A 23 -2.42 1.78 35.75
C ASN A 23 -2.39 1.72 34.23
N ALA A 24 -3.53 1.82 33.53
CA ALA A 24 -3.60 1.72 32.07
C ALA A 24 -2.69 2.73 31.34
N LYS A 25 -2.43 3.88 31.97
CA LYS A 25 -1.49 4.90 31.43
C LYS A 25 -0.08 4.35 31.18
N LYS A 26 0.37 3.36 31.95
CA LYS A 26 1.68 2.72 31.78
C LYS A 26 1.77 1.87 30.51
N LEU A 27 0.63 1.57 29.89
CA LEU A 27 0.54 0.78 28.65
C LEU A 27 0.50 1.65 27.39
N VAL A 28 0.48 2.98 27.53
CA VAL A 28 0.43 3.92 26.40
C VAL A 28 1.85 4.31 25.99
N ALA A 29 2.09 4.34 24.67
CA ALA A 29 3.37 4.77 24.08
C ALA A 29 4.61 4.00 24.61
N THR A 30 4.45 2.70 24.88
CA THR A 30 5.57 1.85 25.29
C THR A 30 6.55 1.62 24.14
N ALA A 31 7.80 1.25 24.44
CA ALA A 31 8.80 0.88 23.43
C ALA A 31 8.30 -0.27 22.52
N ALA A 32 7.63 -1.26 23.09
CA ALA A 32 7.05 -2.37 22.33
C ALA A 32 5.94 -1.91 21.38
N SER A 33 5.10 -0.96 21.81
CA SER A 33 4.07 -0.38 20.94
C SER A 33 4.67 0.47 19.82
N ALA A 34 5.74 1.22 20.10
CA ALA A 34 6.47 2.00 19.10
C ALA A 34 7.15 1.08 18.08
N GLU A 35 7.81 0.00 18.52
CA GLU A 35 8.41 -1.00 17.63
C GLU A 35 7.37 -1.69 16.76
N ALA A 36 6.21 -2.07 17.32
CA ALA A 36 5.11 -2.63 16.55
C ALA A 36 4.59 -1.64 15.50
N SER A 37 4.45 -0.36 15.84
CA SER A 37 4.04 0.69 14.91
C SER A 37 5.06 0.89 13.79
N LEU A 38 6.36 0.89 14.12
CA LEU A 38 7.45 1.03 13.15
C LEU A 38 7.47 -0.15 12.17
N ASN A 39 7.32 -1.38 12.67
CA ASN A 39 7.27 -2.57 11.84
C ASN A 39 6.01 -2.59 10.94
N ALA A 40 4.86 -2.14 11.44
CA ALA A 40 3.67 -1.98 10.63
C ALA A 40 3.87 -0.97 9.49
N ALA A 41 4.48 0.18 9.77
CA ALA A 41 4.80 1.19 8.75
C ALA A 41 5.76 0.61 7.68
N ARG A 42 6.86 -0.01 8.11
CA ARG A 42 7.84 -0.67 7.21
C ARG A 42 7.20 -1.73 6.30
N GLU A 43 6.26 -2.51 6.82
CA GLU A 43 5.59 -3.56 6.06
C GLU A 43 4.45 -3.09 5.16
N ALA A 44 3.88 -1.90 5.44
CA ALA A 44 2.80 -1.32 4.65
C ALA A 44 3.30 -0.58 3.39
N MET A 45 4.50 0.02 3.45
CA MET A 45 5.04 0.82 2.35
C MET A 45 5.19 0.00 1.06
N THR A 46 4.71 0.58 -0.04
CA THR A 46 4.71 -0.09 -1.34
C THR A 46 5.70 0.58 -2.27
N LEU A 47 6.70 -0.18 -2.72
CA LEU A 47 7.63 0.27 -3.75
C LEU A 47 6.96 0.13 -5.13
N LEU A 48 6.66 1.25 -5.78
CA LEU A 48 5.88 1.29 -7.02
C LEU A 48 6.76 1.25 -8.28
N LYS A 49 7.95 1.84 -8.19
CA LYS A 49 8.94 1.87 -9.27
C LYS A 49 10.35 1.84 -8.67
N ASN A 50 11.26 1.14 -9.32
CA ASN A 50 12.69 1.19 -9.01
C ASN A 50 13.52 0.78 -10.24
N ASP A 51 14.17 1.75 -10.86
CA ASP A 51 15.05 1.55 -12.02
C ASP A 51 16.51 1.27 -11.60
N GLY A 52 16.70 0.72 -10.39
CA GLY A 52 18.00 0.38 -9.81
C GLY A 52 18.62 1.48 -8.94
N VAL A 53 17.92 2.59 -8.71
CA VAL A 53 18.41 3.67 -7.83
C VAL A 53 18.27 3.32 -6.35
N LEU A 54 17.25 2.54 -5.98
CA LEU A 54 17.02 2.10 -4.60
C LEU A 54 17.56 0.68 -4.36
N PRO A 55 18.12 0.40 -3.16
CA PRO A 55 18.31 1.32 -2.04
C PRO A 55 19.46 2.33 -2.27
N LEU A 56 19.33 3.52 -1.68
CA LEU A 56 20.33 4.58 -1.74
C LEU A 56 21.54 4.25 -0.86
N SER A 57 22.73 4.74 -1.26
CA SER A 57 23.92 4.69 -0.39
C SER A 57 23.75 5.60 0.82
N LYS A 58 24.16 5.14 2.00
CA LYS A 58 24.22 5.95 3.23
C LYS A 58 25.26 7.08 3.20
N SER A 59 26.10 7.11 2.17
CA SER A 59 27.07 8.20 1.94
C SER A 59 26.61 9.22 0.90
N SER A 60 25.38 9.09 0.36
CA SER A 60 24.88 9.96 -0.71
C SER A 60 24.67 11.38 -0.22
N LYS A 61 25.00 12.36 -1.07
CA LYS A 61 24.52 13.74 -0.93
C LYS A 61 23.10 13.83 -1.46
N VAL A 62 22.18 14.24 -0.59
CA VAL A 62 20.74 14.21 -0.83
C VAL A 62 20.21 15.63 -0.92
N LEU A 63 19.49 15.94 -1.99
CA LEU A 63 18.47 16.99 -1.95
C LEU A 63 17.21 16.36 -1.41
N LEU A 64 16.69 16.88 -0.28
CA LEU A 64 15.34 16.56 0.18
C LEU A 64 14.43 17.76 -0.08
N THR A 65 13.29 17.52 -0.71
CA THR A 65 12.37 18.59 -1.09
C THR A 65 10.91 18.14 -1.04
N GLY A 66 9.99 19.07 -1.20
CA GLY A 66 8.55 18.85 -1.24
C GLY A 66 7.83 19.09 0.10
N PRO A 67 6.51 19.38 0.05
CA PRO A 67 5.76 19.91 1.19
C PRO A 67 5.54 18.91 2.33
N THR A 68 5.73 17.61 2.08
CA THR A 68 5.52 16.55 3.07
C THR A 68 6.82 16.06 3.74
N ALA A 69 7.96 16.68 3.42
CA ALA A 69 9.27 16.22 3.88
C ALA A 69 9.56 16.45 5.38
N ASN A 70 8.97 17.46 6.01
CA ASN A 70 9.39 17.88 7.36
C ASN A 70 8.22 18.21 8.31
N LEU A 71 7.21 17.34 8.34
CA LEU A 71 6.04 17.49 9.22
C LEU A 71 5.57 16.13 9.74
N LEU A 72 5.18 16.02 11.01
CA LEU A 72 4.57 14.81 11.56
C LEU A 72 3.09 14.70 11.23
N LYS A 73 2.38 15.84 11.13
CA LYS A 73 0.94 15.83 10.82
C LYS A 73 0.61 15.17 9.49
N VAL A 74 1.46 15.33 8.49
CA VAL A 74 1.24 14.74 7.15
C VAL A 74 1.42 13.23 7.16
N LEU A 75 2.28 12.70 8.04
CA LEU A 75 2.48 11.26 8.20
C LEU A 75 1.27 10.58 8.86
N ASN A 76 0.47 11.32 9.64
CA ASN A 76 -0.64 10.79 10.43
C ASN A 76 -2.03 11.13 9.85
N SER A 77 -2.20 12.35 9.32
CA SER A 77 -3.45 12.90 8.79
C SER A 77 -4.61 12.93 9.81
N GLY A 78 -5.86 13.00 9.33
CA GLY A 78 -7.07 13.05 10.14
C GLY A 78 -7.21 11.89 11.14
N TRP A 79 -8.09 12.08 12.12
CA TRP A 79 -8.26 11.17 13.27
C TRP A 79 -7.03 10.98 14.16
N SER A 80 -6.02 11.84 14.02
CA SER A 80 -4.78 11.78 14.82
C SER A 80 -4.62 13.04 15.64
N TYR A 81 -4.68 12.92 16.97
CA TYR A 81 -4.64 14.01 17.97
C TYR A 81 -5.82 14.99 17.91
N THR A 82 -6.07 15.60 16.75
CA THR A 82 -7.30 16.36 16.46
C THR A 82 -8.10 15.64 15.37
N TRP A 83 -9.36 16.04 15.21
CA TRP A 83 -10.23 15.47 14.18
C TRP A 83 -9.62 15.61 12.77
N GLN A 84 -9.19 16.82 12.40
CA GLN A 84 -8.55 17.07 11.10
C GLN A 84 -7.06 16.68 11.07
N GLY A 85 -6.45 16.45 12.24
CA GLY A 85 -5.04 16.05 12.36
C GLY A 85 -4.03 17.12 11.94
N ASN A 86 -4.46 18.38 11.78
CA ASN A 86 -3.70 19.46 11.15
C ASN A 86 -2.87 20.33 12.12
N GLU A 87 -2.92 20.04 13.42
CA GLU A 87 -2.23 20.79 14.48
C GLU A 87 -0.86 20.17 14.82
N GLU A 88 0.19 20.63 14.12
CA GLU A 88 1.56 20.09 14.26
C GLU A 88 2.06 20.08 15.72
N ALA A 89 1.72 21.12 16.49
CA ALA A 89 2.16 21.29 17.87
C ALA A 89 1.66 20.21 18.84
N PHE A 90 0.67 19.40 18.45
CA PHE A 90 0.18 18.29 19.28
C PHE A 90 0.90 16.97 19.04
N TYR A 91 1.72 16.89 17.98
CA TYR A 91 2.50 15.70 17.71
C TYR A 91 3.76 15.65 18.59
N PRO A 92 4.20 14.45 19.01
CA PRO A 92 5.32 14.31 19.93
C PRO A 92 6.63 14.68 19.23
N GLN A 93 7.35 15.67 19.78
CA GLN A 93 8.54 16.25 19.17
C GLN A 93 9.76 15.31 19.16
N GLU A 94 9.69 14.20 19.92
CA GLU A 94 10.68 13.13 19.90
C GLU A 94 10.52 12.18 18.71
N LYS A 95 9.42 12.31 17.95
CA LYS A 95 9.18 11.53 16.73
C LYS A 95 9.74 12.26 15.52
N GLN A 96 10.22 11.47 14.56
CA GLN A 96 11.01 12.01 13.47
C GLN A 96 10.16 12.28 12.24
N THR A 97 10.35 13.46 11.65
CA THR A 97 9.93 13.73 10.28
C THR A 97 10.79 12.94 9.27
N VAL A 98 10.44 13.00 7.98
CA VAL A 98 11.28 12.39 6.93
C VAL A 98 12.65 13.05 6.88
N LEU A 99 12.71 14.38 6.98
CA LEU A 99 13.97 15.13 7.04
C LEU A 99 14.87 14.64 8.18
N GLU A 100 14.33 14.58 9.40
CA GLU A 100 15.12 14.23 10.59
C GLU A 100 15.65 12.78 10.51
N ALA A 101 14.82 11.85 10.03
CA ALA A 101 15.23 10.46 9.85
C ALA A 101 16.31 10.30 8.75
N ILE A 102 16.22 11.06 7.65
CA ILE A 102 17.24 11.06 6.60
C ILE A 102 18.53 11.74 7.09
N GLU A 103 18.45 12.87 7.78
CA GLU A 103 19.61 13.54 8.41
C GLU A 103 20.34 12.59 9.39
N GLN A 104 19.60 11.78 10.16
CA GLN A 104 20.20 10.78 11.03
C GLN A 104 20.87 9.65 10.24
N THR A 105 20.32 9.26 9.08
CA THR A 105 20.81 8.13 8.29
C THR A 105 22.07 8.44 7.51
N VAL A 106 22.13 9.60 6.84
CA VAL A 106 23.28 9.99 5.97
C VAL A 106 24.16 11.07 6.56
N GLY A 107 23.75 11.64 7.70
CA GLY A 107 24.40 12.79 8.32
C GLY A 107 23.87 14.11 7.77
N LYS A 108 23.53 15.04 8.65
CA LYS A 108 22.99 16.37 8.32
C LYS A 108 23.79 17.14 7.26
N ALA A 109 25.12 17.04 7.28
CA ALA A 109 25.98 17.72 6.31
C ALA A 109 25.83 17.20 4.86
N ASN A 110 25.24 16.02 4.69
CA ASN A 110 24.96 15.43 3.38
C ASN A 110 23.53 15.70 2.90
N VAL A 111 22.70 16.39 3.69
CA VAL A 111 21.32 16.73 3.33
C VAL A 111 21.20 18.22 3.07
N THR A 112 20.76 18.57 1.87
CA THR A 112 20.25 19.91 1.57
C THR A 112 18.74 19.84 1.55
N TYR A 113 18.09 20.55 2.48
CA TYR A 113 16.63 20.64 2.52
C TYR A 113 16.14 21.96 1.92
N LEU A 114 15.31 21.87 0.89
CA LEU A 114 14.60 23.01 0.31
C LEU A 114 13.17 22.56 -0.02
N PRO A 115 12.12 23.18 0.54
CA PRO A 115 10.75 22.73 0.27
C PRO A 115 10.40 22.77 -1.22
N GLY A 116 10.91 23.78 -1.96
CA GLY A 116 10.71 23.93 -3.40
C GLY A 116 9.29 24.35 -3.78
N SER A 117 8.29 23.73 -3.17
CA SER A 117 6.88 24.11 -3.21
C SER A 117 6.22 23.85 -1.84
N GLU A 118 5.15 24.58 -1.58
CA GLU A 118 4.08 24.14 -0.69
C GLU A 118 3.16 23.18 -1.46
N TYR A 119 1.92 22.98 -0.99
CA TYR A 119 0.93 22.14 -1.68
C TYR A 119 0.48 22.76 -3.00
N ASP A 120 -0.09 23.96 -2.98
CA ASP A 120 -0.67 24.61 -4.17
C ASP A 120 0.20 25.74 -4.75
N VAL A 121 1.31 26.09 -4.07
CA VAL A 121 2.13 27.26 -4.37
C VAL A 121 3.59 26.87 -4.54
N ALA A 122 4.20 27.23 -5.66
CA ALA A 122 5.65 27.11 -5.84
C ALA A 122 6.37 28.13 -4.94
N VAL A 123 7.46 27.72 -4.28
CA VAL A 123 8.20 28.59 -3.36
C VAL A 123 9.51 29.04 -4.01
N ASP A 124 10.41 28.08 -4.29
CA ASP A 124 11.71 28.36 -4.91
C ASP A 124 12.22 27.12 -5.66
N ILE A 125 11.54 26.81 -6.76
CA ILE A 125 11.94 25.73 -7.66
C ILE A 125 13.36 25.96 -8.24
N PRO A 126 13.77 27.18 -8.64
CA PRO A 126 15.14 27.43 -9.11
C PRO A 126 16.23 27.05 -8.09
N ALA A 127 16.05 27.35 -6.80
CA ALA A 127 17.00 26.92 -5.77
C ALA A 127 17.02 25.40 -5.62
N ALA A 128 15.86 24.74 -5.68
CA ALA A 128 15.77 23.27 -5.64
C ALA A 128 16.49 22.63 -6.84
N ILE A 129 16.36 23.19 -8.05
CA ILE A 129 17.11 22.76 -9.24
C ILE A 129 18.62 22.87 -9.02
N ALA A 130 19.09 24.02 -8.52
CA ALA A 130 20.51 24.26 -8.27
C ALA A 130 21.08 23.30 -7.21
N ALA A 131 20.30 23.02 -6.15
CA ALA A 131 20.68 22.05 -5.14
C ALA A 131 20.71 20.62 -5.71
N ALA A 132 19.71 20.22 -6.52
CA ALA A 132 19.67 18.91 -7.17
C ALA A 132 20.94 18.65 -7.99
N GLN A 133 21.41 19.67 -8.73
CA GLN A 133 22.64 19.59 -9.52
C GLN A 133 23.89 19.29 -8.67
N GLN A 134 23.90 19.71 -7.41
CA GLN A 134 25.00 19.49 -6.45
C GLN A 134 24.85 18.21 -5.61
N SER A 135 23.70 17.54 -5.70
CA SER A 135 23.39 16.29 -5.01
C SER A 135 23.66 15.08 -5.90
N ASP A 136 23.81 13.91 -5.26
CA ASP A 136 23.89 12.62 -5.93
C ASP A 136 22.49 12.12 -6.32
N VAL A 137 21.49 12.45 -5.50
CA VAL A 137 20.07 12.07 -5.67
C VAL A 137 19.16 13.16 -5.11
N ALA A 138 18.00 13.35 -5.74
CA ALA A 138 16.90 14.14 -5.21
C ALA A 138 15.78 13.22 -4.69
N ILE A 139 15.40 13.40 -3.43
CA ILE A 139 14.24 12.77 -2.81
C ILE A 139 13.14 13.83 -2.71
N ILE A 140 12.01 13.59 -3.38
CA ILE A 140 10.90 14.54 -3.48
C ILE A 140 9.70 13.96 -2.72
N CYS A 141 9.40 14.53 -1.56
CA CYS A 141 8.25 14.15 -0.72
C CYS A 141 7.01 14.93 -1.14
N LEU A 142 6.05 14.23 -1.75
CA LEU A 142 4.82 14.80 -2.30
C LEU A 142 3.60 14.20 -1.60
N GLY A 143 2.44 14.82 -1.78
CA GLY A 143 1.16 14.25 -1.33
C GLY A 143 0.14 15.28 -0.86
N GLU A 144 -0.51 14.98 0.26
CA GLU A 144 -1.70 15.69 0.73
C GLU A 144 -1.50 16.35 2.11
N MET A 145 -2.22 17.44 2.36
CA MET A 145 -2.40 17.98 3.72
C MET A 145 -3.25 17.00 4.57
N PRO A 146 -3.17 17.07 5.91
CA PRO A 146 -4.11 16.37 6.78
C PRO A 146 -5.56 16.76 6.50
N TYR A 147 -6.46 15.78 6.48
CA TYR A 147 -7.90 16.00 6.35
C TYR A 147 -8.69 14.87 7.00
N CYS A 148 -9.95 15.14 7.32
CA CYS A 148 -10.87 14.13 7.82
C CYS A 148 -12.30 14.38 7.35
N GLU A 149 -12.98 13.33 6.89
CA GLU A 149 -14.39 13.34 6.46
C GLU A 149 -14.71 14.42 5.40
N THR A 150 -15.87 15.08 5.49
CA THR A 150 -16.38 16.05 4.50
C THR A 150 -15.41 17.20 4.20
N PRO A 151 -14.69 17.80 5.18
CA PRO A 151 -13.64 18.78 4.88
C PRO A 151 -12.54 18.28 3.94
N GLY A 152 -12.32 16.96 3.87
CA GLY A 152 -11.36 16.34 2.95
C GLY A 152 -11.86 16.15 1.52
N ASN A 153 -13.07 16.59 1.19
CA ASN A 153 -13.62 16.51 -0.16
C ASN A 153 -12.73 17.27 -1.16
N ILE A 154 -12.51 16.66 -2.32
CA ILE A 154 -11.73 17.19 -3.44
C ILE A 154 -12.60 17.15 -4.70
N ASN A 155 -12.38 18.09 -5.61
CA ASN A 155 -13.02 18.10 -6.92
C ASN A 155 -12.09 17.56 -8.03
N ASP A 156 -10.82 17.36 -7.70
CA ASP A 156 -9.80 16.88 -8.61
C ASP A 156 -8.81 15.95 -7.87
N LEU A 157 -8.54 14.79 -8.47
CA LEU A 157 -7.61 13.79 -7.95
C LEU A 157 -6.17 14.04 -8.42
N ASN A 158 -5.92 14.94 -9.39
CA ASN A 158 -4.57 15.33 -9.81
C ASN A 158 -3.75 15.88 -8.65
N LEU A 159 -2.54 15.37 -8.43
CA LEU A 159 -1.62 16.00 -7.46
C LEU A 159 -1.51 17.51 -7.75
N PRO A 160 -1.52 18.39 -6.73
CA PRO A 160 -1.47 19.83 -6.94
C PRO A 160 -0.37 20.26 -7.91
N LYS A 161 -0.70 21.23 -8.79
CA LYS A 161 0.18 21.62 -9.90
C LYS A 161 1.57 22.06 -9.43
N ALA A 162 1.67 22.79 -8.32
CA ALA A 162 2.97 23.24 -7.79
C ALA A 162 3.91 22.07 -7.45
N GLN A 163 3.36 20.97 -6.91
CA GLN A 163 4.11 19.75 -6.62
C GLN A 163 4.54 19.02 -7.91
N LEU A 164 3.65 18.95 -8.90
CA LEU A 164 3.98 18.39 -10.23
C LEU A 164 5.07 19.20 -10.94
N ASP A 165 5.00 20.53 -10.87
CA ASP A 165 5.97 21.45 -11.47
C ASP A 165 7.34 21.30 -10.81
N LEU A 166 7.40 21.21 -9.47
CA LEU A 166 8.63 20.96 -8.71
C LEU A 166 9.29 19.65 -9.17
N ALA A 167 8.53 18.55 -9.19
CA ALA A 167 9.04 17.25 -9.60
C ALA A 167 9.52 17.27 -11.06
N THR A 168 8.73 17.82 -11.97
CA THR A 168 9.09 17.96 -13.40
C THR A 168 10.39 18.74 -13.57
N ALA A 169 10.54 19.86 -12.86
CA ALA A 169 11.71 20.72 -12.95
C ALA A 169 12.99 20.04 -12.44
N ILE A 170 12.89 19.27 -11.36
CA ILE A 170 14.03 18.50 -10.83
C ILE A 170 14.37 17.32 -11.75
N GLN A 171 13.38 16.62 -12.30
CA GLN A 171 13.60 15.54 -13.27
C GLN A 171 14.34 16.04 -14.53
N ALA A 172 14.04 17.25 -14.97
CA ALA A 172 14.72 17.88 -16.11
C ALA A 172 16.23 18.14 -15.88
N THR A 173 16.74 18.04 -14.65
CA THR A 173 18.17 18.14 -14.36
C THR A 173 18.97 16.90 -14.77
N GLY A 174 18.29 15.77 -15.02
CA GLY A 174 18.92 14.48 -15.31
C GLY A 174 19.54 13.78 -14.09
N LYS A 175 19.38 14.34 -12.89
CA LYS A 175 19.81 13.69 -11.64
C LYS A 175 18.86 12.55 -11.28
N PRO A 176 19.34 11.50 -10.59
CA PRO A 176 18.46 10.48 -10.04
C PRO A 176 17.38 11.08 -9.14
N VAL A 177 16.11 10.73 -9.40
CA VAL A 177 14.95 11.20 -8.63
C VAL A 177 14.23 10.05 -7.98
N VAL A 178 13.96 10.17 -6.68
CA VAL A 178 13.07 9.28 -5.93
C VAL A 178 11.87 10.08 -5.43
N LEU A 179 10.66 9.65 -5.80
CA LEU A 179 9.43 10.21 -5.26
C LEU A 179 9.01 9.44 -4.01
N VAL A 180 8.61 10.17 -2.97
CA VAL A 180 8.01 9.60 -1.76
C VAL A 180 6.61 10.20 -1.63
N LEU A 181 5.58 9.36 -1.76
CA LEU A 181 4.18 9.78 -1.75
C LEU A 181 3.59 9.57 -0.35
N ILE A 182 3.22 10.66 0.31
CA ILE A 182 2.61 10.69 1.65
C ILE A 182 1.19 11.24 1.47
N GLU A 183 0.25 10.35 1.22
CA GLU A 183 -1.11 10.67 0.79
C GLU A 183 -2.12 9.66 1.35
N GLY A 184 -3.33 10.13 1.64
CA GLY A 184 -4.41 9.28 2.15
C GLY A 184 -5.22 8.62 1.03
N ARG A 185 -5.08 9.11 -0.21
CA ARG A 185 -5.75 8.62 -1.43
C ARG A 185 -4.76 8.65 -2.60
N PRO A 186 -4.96 7.82 -3.65
CA PRO A 186 -4.05 7.80 -4.78
C PRO A 186 -4.21 9.02 -5.69
N ARG A 187 -3.37 10.04 -5.51
CA ARG A 187 -3.38 11.23 -6.37
C ARG A 187 -2.93 10.86 -7.78
N ILE A 188 -3.45 11.53 -8.81
CA ILE A 188 -2.94 11.32 -10.18
C ILE A 188 -1.56 11.98 -10.28
N ILE A 189 -0.53 11.15 -10.46
CA ILE A 189 0.88 11.54 -10.60
C ILE A 189 1.49 11.15 -11.95
N THR A 190 0.70 10.62 -12.89
CA THR A 190 1.17 10.13 -14.19
C THR A 190 2.17 11.04 -14.91
N PRO A 191 2.01 12.38 -14.92
CA PRO A 191 2.97 13.28 -15.59
C PRO A 191 4.42 13.19 -15.07
N ILE A 192 4.64 12.72 -13.84
CA ILE A 192 5.97 12.69 -13.20
C ILE A 192 6.48 11.25 -12.97
N VAL A 193 5.78 10.22 -13.45
CA VAL A 193 6.16 8.81 -13.25
C VAL A 193 7.39 8.43 -14.09
N ASP A 194 7.42 8.86 -15.35
CA ASP A 194 8.49 8.45 -16.28
C ASP A 194 9.84 9.04 -15.90
N GLY A 195 9.86 10.29 -15.41
CA GLY A 195 11.08 10.96 -14.96
C GLY A 195 11.60 10.51 -13.58
N ALA A 196 10.84 9.72 -12.82
CA ALA A 196 11.27 9.22 -11.52
C ALA A 196 12.03 7.89 -11.65
N ASN A 197 13.18 7.74 -11.01
CA ASN A 197 13.94 6.49 -10.96
C ASN A 197 13.47 5.56 -9.83
N GLY A 198 12.84 6.11 -8.80
CA GLY A 198 12.20 5.36 -7.73
C GLY A 198 10.90 6.02 -7.30
N ILE A 199 9.88 5.23 -6.94
CA ILE A 199 8.62 5.74 -6.40
C ILE A 199 8.23 4.87 -5.20
N LEU A 200 8.18 5.47 -4.01
CA LEU A 200 7.74 4.84 -2.78
C LEU A 200 6.41 5.45 -2.35
N LEU A 201 5.38 4.62 -2.21
CA LEU A 201 4.12 5.02 -1.59
C LEU A 201 4.17 4.72 -0.09
N ALA A 202 4.23 5.78 0.71
CA ALA A 202 4.31 5.70 2.17
C ALA A 202 2.93 5.68 2.85
N TYR A 203 1.87 6.05 2.13
CA TYR A 203 0.52 6.24 2.69
C TYR A 203 0.51 7.28 3.82
N LEU A 204 -0.08 6.92 4.96
CA LEU A 204 -0.09 7.67 6.21
C LEU A 204 0.59 6.79 7.29
N PRO A 205 1.94 6.77 7.33
CA PRO A 205 2.71 5.78 8.10
C PRO A 205 2.76 6.07 9.61
N GLY A 206 2.12 7.14 10.08
CA GLY A 206 2.04 7.51 11.49
C GLY A 206 3.34 8.07 12.07
N ASN A 207 3.40 8.13 13.40
CA ASN A 207 4.51 8.74 14.16
C ASN A 207 5.89 8.12 13.93
N GLU A 208 5.99 6.84 13.57
CA GLU A 208 7.27 6.18 13.26
C GLU A 208 7.60 6.26 11.75
N GLY A 209 6.80 6.99 10.99
CA GLY A 209 6.82 6.99 9.53
C GLY A 209 8.08 7.58 8.92
N GLY A 210 8.66 8.61 9.52
CA GLY A 210 9.93 9.20 9.07
C GLY A 210 11.05 8.15 9.06
N GLN A 211 11.21 7.43 10.18
CA GLN A 211 12.18 6.34 10.30
C GLN A 211 11.89 5.20 9.32
N ALA A 212 10.62 4.77 9.20
CA ALA A 212 10.24 3.71 8.26
C ALA A 212 10.55 4.07 6.79
N ILE A 213 10.29 5.32 6.38
CA ILE A 213 10.63 5.82 5.04
C ILE A 213 12.14 5.74 4.83
N ALA A 214 12.93 6.27 5.78
CA ALA A 214 14.39 6.22 5.69
C ALA A 214 14.92 4.77 5.63
N ASP A 215 14.35 3.86 6.42
CA ASP A 215 14.75 2.45 6.43
C ASP A 215 14.56 1.77 5.08
N VAL A 216 13.45 2.05 4.39
CA VAL A 216 13.20 1.53 3.06
C VAL A 216 14.16 2.18 2.06
N LEU A 217 14.23 3.51 2.04
CA LEU A 217 15.04 4.24 1.05
C LEU A 217 16.52 3.87 1.09
N PHE A 218 17.08 3.62 2.28
CA PHE A 218 18.50 3.31 2.48
C PHE A 218 18.78 1.82 2.73
N GLY A 219 17.79 0.95 2.49
CA GLY A 219 17.99 -0.50 2.48
C GLY A 219 18.19 -1.15 3.85
N ASN A 220 17.83 -0.49 4.95
CA ASN A 220 17.72 -1.15 6.25
C ASN A 220 16.55 -2.16 6.26
N VAL A 221 15.54 -1.91 5.42
CA VAL A 221 14.39 -2.79 5.22
C VAL A 221 14.16 -2.99 3.72
N ASN A 222 13.93 -4.25 3.35
CA ASN A 222 13.41 -4.60 2.03
C ASN A 222 11.88 -4.38 2.01
N PRO A 223 11.34 -3.49 1.15
CA PRO A 223 9.91 -3.21 1.11
C PRO A 223 9.11 -4.47 0.73
N SER A 224 7.93 -4.60 1.31
CA SER A 224 7.05 -5.77 1.13
C SER A 224 5.56 -5.43 1.11
N GLY A 225 5.21 -4.13 1.08
CA GLY A 225 3.83 -3.70 0.90
C GLY A 225 3.35 -3.99 -0.53
N LYS A 226 2.06 -4.31 -0.64
CA LYS A 226 1.34 -4.43 -1.90
C LYS A 226 0.14 -3.49 -1.85
N LEU A 227 -0.22 -2.91 -3.00
CA LEU A 227 -1.34 -1.99 -3.11
C LEU A 227 -2.67 -2.64 -2.68
N PRO A 228 -3.39 -2.08 -1.69
CA PRO A 228 -4.71 -2.56 -1.31
C PRO A 228 -5.84 -1.96 -2.17
N TYR A 229 -5.49 -1.23 -3.23
CA TYR A 229 -6.40 -0.63 -4.19
C TYR A 229 -5.75 -0.53 -5.57
N THR A 230 -6.54 -0.31 -6.62
CA THR A 230 -5.99 0.01 -7.95
C THR A 230 -5.59 1.48 -7.99
N TYR A 231 -4.34 1.78 -8.36
CA TYR A 231 -3.87 3.16 -8.49
C TYR A 231 -4.26 3.71 -9.87
N PRO A 232 -5.15 4.71 -9.96
CA PRO A 232 -5.65 5.21 -11.24
C PRO A 232 -4.57 5.96 -12.01
N ARG A 233 -4.60 5.83 -13.34
CA ARG A 233 -3.72 6.57 -14.25
C ARG A 233 -4.29 7.95 -14.59
N TYR A 234 -5.61 8.06 -14.69
CA TYR A 234 -6.29 9.30 -15.03
C TYR A 234 -7.52 9.50 -14.16
N VAL A 235 -7.94 10.75 -13.98
CA VAL A 235 -9.14 11.11 -13.21
C VAL A 235 -10.44 10.55 -13.80
N ASN A 236 -10.42 10.15 -15.07
CA ASN A 236 -11.56 9.55 -15.78
C ASN A 236 -11.42 8.02 -15.97
N ASP A 237 -10.41 7.39 -15.35
CA ASP A 237 -10.13 5.95 -15.45
C ASP A 237 -10.12 5.32 -14.05
N LEU A 238 -11.26 5.43 -13.37
CA LEU A 238 -11.46 4.94 -12.01
C LEU A 238 -12.09 3.54 -12.06
N VAL A 239 -11.23 2.52 -12.08
CA VAL A 239 -11.64 1.11 -12.18
C VAL A 239 -11.04 0.29 -11.04
N THR A 240 -11.80 -0.65 -10.50
CA THR A 240 -11.33 -1.59 -9.47
C THR A 240 -10.77 -2.87 -10.08
N TYR A 241 -10.08 -3.67 -9.28
CA TYR A 241 -9.44 -4.91 -9.75
C TYR A 241 -10.40 -6.06 -10.01
N ASP A 242 -11.59 -5.97 -9.42
CA ASP A 242 -12.71 -6.89 -9.53
C ASP A 242 -13.78 -6.35 -10.50
N SER A 243 -13.35 -5.54 -11.49
CA SER A 243 -14.18 -5.02 -12.57
C SER A 243 -14.96 -6.14 -13.28
N LYS A 244 -16.05 -5.79 -13.95
CA LYS A 244 -16.82 -6.72 -14.78
C LYS A 244 -16.11 -6.99 -16.11
N PRO A 245 -16.29 -8.17 -16.72
CA PRO A 245 -15.71 -8.51 -18.01
C PRO A 245 -15.96 -7.47 -19.11
N ILE A 246 -17.14 -6.82 -19.11
CA ILE A 246 -17.48 -5.80 -20.11
C ILE A 246 -16.59 -4.54 -20.02
N GLU A 247 -16.04 -4.25 -18.85
CA GLU A 247 -15.16 -3.09 -18.63
C GLU A 247 -13.74 -3.33 -19.18
N ILE A 248 -13.44 -4.56 -19.64
CA ILE A 248 -12.11 -4.97 -20.11
C ILE A 248 -12.15 -5.72 -21.46
N HIS A 249 -13.30 -5.75 -22.15
CA HIS A 249 -13.60 -6.73 -23.20
C HIS A 249 -12.93 -6.46 -24.56
N ASP A 250 -12.65 -5.20 -24.91
CA ASP A 250 -12.12 -4.86 -26.24
C ASP A 250 -10.95 -3.88 -26.19
N ASN A 251 -10.31 -3.67 -27.36
CA ASN A 251 -9.17 -2.76 -27.49
C ASN A 251 -9.51 -1.29 -27.20
N LEU A 252 -10.79 -0.92 -27.13
CA LEU A 252 -11.26 0.43 -26.81
C LEU A 252 -11.50 0.60 -25.30
N ASN A 253 -11.94 -0.47 -24.62
CA ASN A 253 -12.20 -0.57 -23.20
C ASN A 253 -11.10 -1.39 -22.52
N LYS A 254 -9.84 -1.00 -22.70
CA LYS A 254 -8.72 -1.66 -22.02
C LYS A 254 -8.50 -1.01 -20.67
N ARG A 255 -8.60 -1.81 -19.60
CA ARG A 255 -8.19 -1.42 -18.25
C ARG A 255 -6.75 -0.90 -18.27
N ASN A 256 -6.52 0.32 -17.81
CA ASN A 256 -5.21 0.97 -17.90
C ASN A 256 -4.78 1.65 -16.58
N PRO A 257 -4.81 0.94 -15.44
CA PRO A 257 -4.36 1.54 -14.20
C PRO A 257 -2.89 1.90 -14.26
N LEU A 258 -2.48 2.81 -13.39
CA LEU A 258 -1.06 3.13 -13.23
C LEU A 258 -0.35 1.94 -12.57
N TRP A 259 -0.97 1.40 -11.52
CA TRP A 259 -0.57 0.16 -10.86
C TRP A 259 -1.80 -0.63 -10.40
N GLU A 260 -1.71 -1.95 -10.49
CA GLU A 260 -2.78 -2.87 -10.15
C GLU A 260 -2.94 -3.08 -8.63
N PHE A 261 -4.13 -3.48 -8.19
CA PHE A 261 -4.30 -4.06 -6.84
C PHE A 261 -3.34 -5.25 -6.68
N GLY A 262 -2.71 -5.39 -5.51
CA GLY A 262 -1.71 -6.41 -5.24
C GLY A 262 -0.33 -6.11 -5.84
N TYR A 263 -0.14 -4.98 -6.51
CA TYR A 263 1.16 -4.58 -7.04
C TYR A 263 2.08 -4.01 -5.95
N GLY A 264 3.36 -4.36 -6.01
CA GLY A 264 4.39 -3.82 -5.11
C GLY A 264 5.70 -4.56 -5.30
N LEU A 265 6.77 -3.80 -5.50
CA LEU A 265 8.11 -4.32 -5.72
C LEU A 265 8.83 -4.61 -4.40
N SER A 266 9.90 -5.40 -4.51
CA SER A 266 10.87 -5.70 -3.46
C SER A 266 12.27 -5.42 -4.00
N TYR A 267 13.27 -5.31 -3.13
CA TYR A 267 14.69 -5.32 -3.51
C TYR A 267 15.20 -6.73 -3.85
N THR A 268 14.34 -7.75 -3.78
CA THR A 268 14.59 -9.08 -4.34
C THR A 268 13.49 -9.47 -5.32
N THR A 269 13.64 -10.61 -5.99
CA THR A 269 12.67 -11.17 -6.94
C THR A 269 12.13 -12.50 -6.46
N PHE A 270 10.88 -12.79 -6.80
CA PHE A 270 10.22 -14.05 -6.49
C PHE A 270 9.72 -14.73 -7.77
N ALA A 271 9.88 -16.04 -7.84
CA ALA A 271 9.33 -16.87 -8.91
C ALA A 271 8.30 -17.85 -8.33
N TYR A 272 7.21 -18.03 -9.07
CA TYR A 272 6.12 -18.94 -8.72
C TYR A 272 6.16 -20.16 -9.64
N SER A 273 5.94 -21.35 -9.09
CA SER A 273 5.89 -22.60 -9.85
C SER A 273 4.95 -23.61 -9.21
N ASP A 274 4.65 -24.68 -9.96
CA ASP A 274 3.99 -25.88 -9.44
C ASP A 274 2.63 -25.59 -8.77
N LEU A 275 1.86 -24.66 -9.34
CA LEU A 275 0.48 -24.43 -8.90
C LEU A 275 -0.33 -25.71 -9.12
N ALA A 276 -0.88 -26.24 -8.04
CA ALA A 276 -1.66 -27.46 -8.04
C ALA A 276 -2.99 -27.28 -7.29
N ILE A 277 -4.03 -27.92 -7.81
CA ILE A 277 -5.32 -28.09 -7.14
C ILE A 277 -5.44 -29.59 -6.87
N ALA A 278 -5.60 -29.98 -5.60
CA ALA A 278 -5.53 -31.39 -5.21
C ALA A 278 -6.59 -32.27 -5.92
N ASN A 279 -7.77 -31.72 -6.16
CA ASN A 279 -8.81 -32.35 -6.97
C ASN A 279 -9.41 -31.32 -7.94
N PRO A 280 -9.21 -31.47 -9.27
CA PRO A 280 -9.76 -30.54 -10.25
C PRO A 280 -11.27 -30.74 -10.53
N LYS A 281 -11.91 -31.79 -9.98
CA LYS A 281 -13.35 -32.00 -10.03
C LYS A 281 -13.90 -32.09 -8.62
N VAL A 282 -14.51 -31.01 -8.16
CA VAL A 282 -14.90 -30.84 -6.76
C VAL A 282 -16.40 -31.06 -6.64
N GLU A 283 -16.81 -31.98 -5.78
CA GLU A 283 -18.22 -32.15 -5.38
C GLU A 283 -18.65 -31.02 -4.45
N ASP A 284 -19.94 -30.69 -4.45
CA ASP A 284 -20.46 -29.63 -3.59
C ASP A 284 -20.17 -29.88 -2.10
N GLY A 285 -19.87 -28.82 -1.36
CA GLY A 285 -19.48 -28.87 0.05
C GLY A 285 -18.06 -29.40 0.34
N GLN A 286 -17.32 -29.93 -0.65
CA GLN A 286 -15.94 -30.40 -0.44
C GLN A 286 -14.92 -29.24 -0.46
N PRO A 287 -13.86 -29.30 0.37
CA PRO A 287 -12.83 -28.27 0.39
C PRO A 287 -11.95 -28.32 -0.87
N ILE A 288 -11.56 -27.15 -1.36
CA ILE A 288 -10.64 -27.00 -2.50
C ILE A 288 -9.26 -26.66 -1.96
N ASN A 289 -8.35 -27.62 -2.01
CA ASN A 289 -6.97 -27.44 -1.56
C ASN A 289 -6.08 -27.02 -2.73
N VAL A 290 -5.42 -25.88 -2.58
CA VAL A 290 -4.55 -25.26 -3.58
C VAL A 290 -3.16 -25.11 -2.98
N SER A 291 -2.12 -25.43 -3.73
CA SER A 291 -0.73 -25.16 -3.33
C SER A 291 0.07 -24.54 -4.46
N VAL A 292 1.06 -23.70 -4.13
CA VAL A 292 2.02 -23.14 -5.07
C VAL A 292 3.40 -23.09 -4.43
N THR A 293 4.45 -23.28 -5.21
CA THR A 293 5.83 -23.09 -4.75
C THR A 293 6.27 -21.66 -5.05
N VAL A 294 6.87 -20.99 -4.07
CA VAL A 294 7.43 -19.65 -4.21
C VAL A 294 8.91 -19.70 -3.88
N LYS A 295 9.75 -19.17 -4.76
CA LYS A 295 11.20 -19.12 -4.60
C LYS A 295 11.69 -17.68 -4.60
N ASN A 296 12.55 -17.32 -3.65
CA ASN A 296 13.33 -16.09 -3.74
C ASN A 296 14.49 -16.32 -4.72
N THR A 297 14.47 -15.62 -5.85
CA THR A 297 15.44 -15.74 -6.93
C THR A 297 16.50 -14.63 -6.92
N GLY A 298 16.37 -13.64 -6.04
CA GLY A 298 17.33 -12.56 -5.92
C GLY A 298 18.41 -12.83 -4.86
N ALA A 299 19.20 -11.79 -4.59
CA ALA A 299 20.41 -11.88 -3.78
C ALA A 299 20.20 -11.53 -2.29
N ILE A 300 19.03 -11.02 -1.91
CA ILE A 300 18.73 -10.62 -0.53
C ILE A 300 17.43 -11.26 -0.04
N ALA A 301 17.30 -11.41 1.27
CA ALA A 301 16.06 -11.87 1.88
C ALA A 301 14.92 -10.89 1.61
N GLY A 302 13.69 -11.40 1.54
CA GLY A 302 12.51 -10.57 1.33
C GLY A 302 11.23 -11.26 1.78
N LYS A 303 10.21 -10.44 2.04
CA LYS A 303 8.86 -10.90 2.32
C LYS A 303 7.98 -10.75 1.08
N GLU A 304 7.20 -11.77 0.77
CA GLU A 304 6.25 -11.77 -0.34
C GLU A 304 4.85 -12.09 0.17
N SER A 305 3.88 -11.26 -0.23
CA SER A 305 2.46 -11.50 -0.01
C SER A 305 1.93 -12.35 -1.16
N VAL A 306 1.75 -13.64 -0.91
CA VAL A 306 1.22 -14.60 -1.88
C VAL A 306 -0.30 -14.51 -1.90
N GLU A 307 -0.87 -14.00 -2.97
CA GLU A 307 -2.30 -13.72 -3.11
C GLU A 307 -3.01 -14.75 -3.99
N LEU A 308 -4.09 -15.33 -3.49
CA LEU A 308 -4.94 -16.27 -4.22
C LEU A 308 -6.22 -15.58 -4.68
N TYR A 309 -6.36 -15.52 -6.00
CA TYR A 309 -7.54 -15.00 -6.68
C TYR A 309 -8.41 -16.13 -7.25
N LEU A 310 -9.73 -15.95 -7.19
CA LEU A 310 -10.72 -16.82 -7.80
C LEU A 310 -11.49 -16.05 -8.89
N SER A 311 -11.68 -16.68 -10.04
CA SER A 311 -12.55 -16.19 -11.11
C SER A 311 -13.61 -17.24 -11.41
N ASP A 312 -14.88 -16.87 -11.28
CA ASP A 312 -16.01 -17.67 -11.73
C ASP A 312 -16.19 -17.40 -13.24
N LEU A 313 -16.00 -18.43 -14.08
CA LEU A 313 -15.91 -18.23 -15.53
C LEU A 313 -17.28 -18.04 -16.19
N VAL A 314 -18.32 -18.65 -15.63
CA VAL A 314 -19.68 -18.59 -16.17
C VAL A 314 -20.67 -18.62 -15.01
N ARG A 315 -21.46 -17.55 -14.93
CA ARG A 315 -22.43 -17.34 -13.84
C ARG A 315 -23.70 -16.68 -14.37
N SER A 316 -24.84 -16.94 -13.73
CA SER A 316 -26.15 -16.34 -14.06
C SER A 316 -26.20 -14.80 -13.95
N ILE A 317 -25.28 -14.23 -13.17
CA ILE A 317 -25.03 -12.78 -13.05
C ILE A 317 -23.57 -12.54 -13.37
N SER A 318 -23.30 -11.51 -14.19
CA SER A 318 -21.94 -11.14 -14.60
C SER A 318 -20.96 -11.12 -13.42
N PRO A 319 -20.00 -12.06 -13.37
CA PRO A 319 -19.04 -12.15 -12.28
C PRO A 319 -18.01 -11.03 -12.40
N PRO A 320 -17.33 -10.64 -11.30
CA PRO A 320 -16.08 -9.90 -11.40
C PRO A 320 -15.02 -10.73 -12.13
N VAL A 321 -14.06 -10.08 -12.79
CA VAL A 321 -13.00 -10.75 -13.56
C VAL A 321 -12.09 -11.61 -12.69
N LYS A 322 -11.92 -11.22 -11.41
CA LYS A 322 -11.26 -12.00 -10.35
C LYS A 322 -11.64 -11.42 -8.98
N GLN A 323 -11.49 -12.22 -7.92
CA GLN A 323 -11.65 -11.77 -6.53
C GLN A 323 -10.57 -12.37 -5.65
N LEU A 324 -10.00 -11.56 -4.75
CA LEU A 324 -9.08 -12.06 -3.72
C LEU A 324 -9.87 -12.93 -2.74
N LYS A 325 -9.38 -14.15 -2.45
CA LYS A 325 -10.01 -15.05 -1.46
C LYS A 325 -9.10 -15.33 -0.28
N ARG A 326 -7.81 -15.46 -0.51
CA ARG A 326 -6.80 -15.71 0.54
C ARG A 326 -5.51 -14.99 0.21
N PHE A 327 -4.71 -14.73 1.22
CA PHE A 327 -3.32 -14.37 1.04
C PHE A 327 -2.48 -14.91 2.21
N SER A 328 -1.18 -15.07 1.99
CA SER A 328 -0.22 -15.43 3.04
C SER A 328 1.07 -14.65 2.82
N LYS A 329 1.57 -13.97 3.86
CA LYS A 329 2.86 -13.29 3.80
C LYS A 329 3.94 -14.24 4.29
N ILE A 330 4.90 -14.55 3.43
CA ILE A 330 6.04 -15.42 3.74
C ILE A 330 7.34 -14.64 3.64
N GLU A 331 8.33 -15.06 4.41
CA GLU A 331 9.71 -14.57 4.30
C GLU A 331 10.56 -15.67 3.69
N LEU A 332 11.47 -15.31 2.78
CA LEU A 332 12.38 -16.23 2.11
C LEU A 332 13.79 -15.65 2.05
N GLN A 333 14.76 -16.46 2.45
CA GLN A 333 16.19 -16.19 2.24
C GLN A 333 16.57 -16.33 0.74
N PRO A 334 17.70 -15.77 0.29
CA PRO A 334 18.16 -15.93 -1.09
C PRO A 334 18.23 -17.40 -1.53
N GLY A 335 17.57 -17.74 -2.64
CA GLY A 335 17.52 -19.10 -3.18
C GLY A 335 16.54 -20.05 -2.46
N GLU A 336 15.97 -19.67 -1.32
CA GLU A 336 15.00 -20.48 -0.58
C GLU A 336 13.69 -20.64 -1.37
N SER A 337 13.10 -21.83 -1.28
CA SER A 337 11.78 -22.13 -1.85
C SER A 337 10.84 -22.64 -0.76
N LYS A 338 9.57 -22.22 -0.81
CA LYS A 338 8.53 -22.66 0.11
C LYS A 338 7.24 -22.96 -0.63
N THR A 339 6.62 -24.09 -0.30
CA THR A 339 5.26 -24.38 -0.75
C THR A 339 4.26 -23.68 0.16
N VAL A 340 3.39 -22.87 -0.43
CA VAL A 340 2.29 -22.18 0.25
C VAL A 340 0.99 -22.89 -0.10
N SER A 341 0.20 -23.22 0.91
CA SER A 341 -1.07 -23.95 0.75
C SER A 341 -2.24 -23.12 1.25
N PHE A 342 -3.34 -23.19 0.51
CA PHE A 342 -4.61 -22.54 0.81
C PHE A 342 -5.75 -23.55 0.73
N THR A 343 -6.80 -23.30 1.51
CA THR A 343 -8.06 -24.03 1.41
C THR A 343 -9.20 -23.05 1.17
N LEU A 344 -9.94 -23.28 0.09
CA LEU A 344 -11.23 -22.63 -0.16
C LEU A 344 -12.37 -23.57 0.21
N ASN A 345 -13.50 -22.98 0.56
CA ASN A 345 -14.74 -23.68 0.84
C ASN A 345 -15.90 -23.06 0.06
N GLU A 346 -17.09 -23.65 0.17
CA GLU A 346 -18.31 -23.17 -0.49
C GLU A 346 -18.56 -21.68 -0.26
N ALA A 347 -18.23 -21.14 0.92
CA ALA A 347 -18.43 -19.74 1.23
C ALA A 347 -17.60 -18.79 0.36
N ASP A 348 -16.46 -19.26 -0.14
CA ASP A 348 -15.58 -18.51 -1.02
C ASP A 348 -16.11 -18.47 -2.46
N LEU A 349 -16.90 -19.46 -2.88
CA LEU A 349 -17.52 -19.54 -4.20
C LEU A 349 -18.85 -18.77 -4.25
N ALA A 350 -19.51 -18.64 -3.10
CA ALA A 350 -20.86 -18.13 -3.01
C ALA A 350 -20.99 -16.65 -3.41
N PHE A 351 -22.15 -16.32 -3.96
CA PHE A 351 -22.53 -14.98 -4.35
C PHE A 351 -24.02 -14.70 -4.09
N HIS A 352 -24.45 -13.44 -4.19
CA HIS A 352 -25.87 -13.07 -4.12
C HIS A 352 -26.53 -13.05 -5.51
N ASP A 353 -27.58 -13.84 -5.69
CA ASP A 353 -28.37 -13.89 -6.92
C ASP A 353 -29.29 -12.67 -7.08
N ARG A 354 -30.14 -12.65 -8.12
CA ARG A 354 -31.06 -11.54 -8.40
C ARG A 354 -32.16 -11.38 -7.34
N GLN A 355 -32.35 -12.39 -6.50
CA GLN A 355 -33.29 -12.42 -5.38
C GLN A 355 -32.56 -12.15 -4.04
N ASN A 356 -31.30 -11.72 -4.08
CA ASN A 356 -30.41 -11.52 -2.92
C ASN A 356 -30.15 -12.79 -2.09
N ARG A 357 -30.43 -13.97 -2.63
CA ARG A 357 -30.12 -15.25 -1.98
C ARG A 357 -28.65 -15.57 -2.18
N ARG A 358 -28.01 -16.07 -1.14
CA ARG A 358 -26.64 -16.55 -1.22
C ARG A 358 -26.64 -17.94 -1.85
N VAL A 359 -26.00 -18.09 -3.01
CA VAL A 359 -25.99 -19.31 -3.81
C VAL A 359 -24.58 -19.62 -4.30
N VAL A 360 -24.35 -20.88 -4.67
CA VAL A 360 -23.21 -21.33 -5.45
C VAL A 360 -23.76 -21.98 -6.72
N GLU A 361 -23.13 -21.70 -7.86
CA GLU A 361 -23.49 -22.33 -9.13
C GLU A 361 -22.41 -23.33 -9.55
N PRO A 362 -22.78 -24.53 -10.03
CA PRO A 362 -21.81 -25.46 -10.61
C PRO A 362 -21.22 -24.86 -11.89
N GLY A 363 -19.94 -25.14 -12.16
CA GLY A 363 -19.24 -24.54 -13.28
C GLY A 363 -17.72 -24.56 -13.12
N ASP A 364 -17.04 -23.94 -14.07
CA ASP A 364 -15.59 -23.84 -14.08
C ASP A 364 -15.11 -22.58 -13.34
N PHE A 365 -14.13 -22.77 -12.49
CA PHE A 365 -13.49 -21.70 -11.73
C PHE A 365 -12.00 -21.68 -12.04
N ARG A 366 -11.44 -20.48 -12.22
CA ARG A 366 -10.00 -20.27 -12.37
C ARG A 366 -9.40 -19.77 -11.07
N ILE A 367 -8.35 -20.44 -10.61
CA ILE A 367 -7.45 -19.96 -9.56
C ILE A 367 -6.27 -19.24 -10.23
N THR A 368 -5.84 -18.13 -9.64
CA THR A 368 -4.63 -17.41 -10.06
C THR A 368 -3.81 -17.03 -8.84
N ILE A 369 -2.52 -17.36 -8.87
CA ILE A 369 -1.52 -16.99 -7.85
C ILE A 369 -0.24 -16.58 -8.56
N GLY A 370 0.21 -15.34 -8.35
CA GLY A 370 1.33 -14.79 -9.12
C GLY A 370 1.04 -14.82 -10.62
N ASP A 371 1.94 -15.41 -11.40
CA ASP A 371 1.80 -15.64 -12.84
C ASP A 371 1.22 -17.02 -13.20
N GLN A 372 0.88 -17.83 -12.19
CA GLN A 372 0.34 -19.18 -12.37
C GLN A 372 -1.19 -19.18 -12.38
N SER A 373 -1.78 -20.06 -13.18
CA SER A 373 -3.23 -20.29 -13.15
C SER A 373 -3.60 -21.76 -13.37
N ALA A 374 -4.71 -22.16 -12.75
CA ALA A 374 -5.27 -23.51 -12.87
C ALA A 374 -6.80 -23.45 -12.82
N ILE A 375 -7.46 -24.42 -13.44
CA ILE A 375 -8.93 -24.50 -13.48
C ILE A 375 -9.39 -25.74 -12.69
N PHE A 376 -10.47 -25.59 -11.94
CA PHE A 376 -11.24 -26.70 -11.39
C PHE A 376 -12.72 -26.55 -11.75
N THR A 377 -13.44 -27.67 -11.79
CA THR A 377 -14.87 -27.70 -12.06
C THR A 377 -15.61 -28.08 -10.78
N LEU A 378 -16.54 -27.23 -10.35
CA LEU A 378 -17.51 -27.56 -9.30
C LEU A 378 -18.67 -28.34 -9.93
N GLN A 379 -18.90 -29.55 -9.45
CA GLN A 379 -19.96 -30.42 -9.95
C GLN A 379 -21.22 -30.26 -9.10
N GLN A 380 -22.38 -30.28 -9.77
CA GLN A 380 -23.65 -30.38 -9.07
C GLN A 380 -23.76 -31.78 -8.47
N THR A 381 -23.95 -31.88 -7.16
CA THR A 381 -24.27 -33.15 -6.52
C THR A 381 -25.60 -33.62 -7.10
N SER A 382 -25.62 -34.83 -7.67
CA SER A 382 -26.87 -35.45 -8.12
C SER A 382 -27.74 -35.67 -6.88
N GLU A 383 -28.96 -35.13 -6.87
CA GLU A 383 -29.97 -35.43 -5.84
C GLU A 383 -30.30 -36.93 -5.78
#